data_AF-A0A9E4ZUK5-F1
#
_entry.id   AF-A0A9E4ZUK5-F1
#
_cell.length_a   1.000
_cell.length_b   1.000
_cell.length_c   1.000
_cell.angle_alpha   90.00
_cell.angle_beta   90.00
_cell.angle_gamma   90.00
#
_symmetry.space_group_name_H-M   'P 1'
#
loop_
_entity.id
_entity.type
_entity.pdbx_description
1 polymer ?
#
loop_
_entity_poly.entity_id
_entity_poly.type
_entity_poly.pdbx_seq_one_letter_code
_entity_poly.pdbx_strand_id
1 'polypeptide(L)'
;MNLYKLAFNNIRRKKLRSALTALGIIIGAATIVVLLGITAGATSAVQEQTDKYMYDVVVAPASSSGTYLMDSQTVSKVEKMSNLYGLREVTIFSENINGTRVNFEGVNDWRQVKLINGTQGVVINKATADKFGLGIGDKIKAKDQQLTITGISKEEQAIYVYLNQDTAQKVTGNKVSAIYARSHVSPNATADEIENQVDGVSVLTKSEKVAEIQKQTSQALLFIGIIACIALVVGIISVVNTMMMSVMERTRELGVLKAIGFTNWELKGSILFESGLLGFLGAILGVILGIIGIVVFANMLDFTDYIPQMMPVWLIGGVIVGSTILCILAGLYPAMRASKLNVVEALRHE
;
A
#
# COMPACT_ATOMS: atom_id res chain seq x y z
N MET A 1 14.10 45.98 -7.74
CA MET A 1 13.13 45.05 -8.37
C MET A 1 13.39 43.67 -7.79
N ASN A 2 12.49 43.10 -6.97
CA ASN A 2 12.77 41.82 -6.30
C ASN A 2 12.87 40.69 -7.34
N LEU A 3 14.04 40.04 -7.41
CA LEU A 3 14.32 38.87 -8.28
C LEU A 3 13.23 37.80 -8.18
N TYR A 4 12.64 37.62 -6.99
CA TYR A 4 11.53 36.70 -6.72
C TYR A 4 10.24 37.02 -7.51
N LYS A 5 9.91 38.30 -7.69
CA LYS A 5 8.74 38.74 -8.47
C LYS A 5 8.96 38.54 -9.98
N LEU A 6 10.22 38.58 -10.41
CA LEU A 6 10.62 38.29 -11.78
C LEU A 6 10.49 36.78 -12.09
N ALA A 7 10.95 35.92 -11.18
CA ALA A 7 10.81 34.47 -11.30
C ALA A 7 9.34 34.02 -11.41
N PHE A 8 8.44 34.57 -10.57
CA PHE A 8 7.01 34.25 -10.62
C PHE A 8 6.34 34.69 -11.93
N ASN A 9 6.68 35.89 -12.41
CA ASN A 9 6.15 36.41 -13.67
C ASN A 9 6.66 35.63 -14.89
N ASN A 10 7.86 35.06 -14.81
CA ASN A 10 8.44 34.25 -15.89
C ASN A 10 7.69 32.92 -16.10
N ILE A 11 7.34 32.22 -15.02
CA ILE A 11 6.49 31.02 -15.09
C ILE A 11 5.15 31.34 -15.75
N ARG A 12 4.56 32.50 -15.42
CA ARG A 12 3.26 32.92 -15.95
C ARG A 12 3.28 33.29 -17.44
N ARG A 13 4.42 33.71 -17.99
CA ARG A 13 4.58 34.06 -19.41
C ARG A 13 4.66 32.83 -20.32
N LYS A 14 5.12 31.67 -19.84
CA LYS A 14 5.32 30.44 -20.65
C LYS A 14 4.55 29.24 -20.12
N LYS A 15 3.23 29.42 -19.98
CA LYS A 15 2.29 28.46 -19.35
C LYS A 15 2.42 27.03 -19.87
N LEU A 16 2.49 26.82 -21.19
CA LEU A 16 2.49 25.47 -21.77
C LEU A 16 3.73 24.66 -21.38
N ARG A 17 4.92 25.26 -21.45
CA ARG A 17 6.16 24.53 -21.17
C ARG A 17 6.32 24.27 -19.69
N SER A 18 6.10 25.31 -18.86
CA SER A 18 6.12 25.16 -17.41
C SER A 18 5.07 24.15 -16.93
N ALA A 19 3.90 24.08 -17.59
CA ALA A 19 2.90 23.05 -17.30
C ALA A 19 3.39 21.64 -17.67
N LEU A 20 4.04 21.46 -18.82
CA LEU A 20 4.55 20.14 -19.24
C LEU A 20 5.62 19.60 -18.29
N THR A 21 6.53 20.48 -17.83
CA THR A 21 7.57 20.12 -16.85
C THR A 21 6.97 19.84 -15.48
N ALA A 22 6.03 20.68 -15.05
CA ALA A 22 5.31 20.47 -13.81
C ALA A 22 4.53 19.15 -13.84
N LEU A 23 3.98 18.74 -14.99
CA LEU A 23 3.26 17.48 -15.14
C LEU A 23 4.14 16.26 -14.84
N GLY A 24 5.40 16.26 -15.29
CA GLY A 24 6.35 15.21 -14.95
C GLY A 24 6.63 15.11 -13.44
N ILE A 25 6.77 16.27 -12.77
CA ILE A 25 6.97 16.34 -11.31
C ILE A 25 5.70 15.88 -10.58
N ILE A 26 4.54 16.35 -11.02
CA ILE A 26 3.22 16.02 -10.46
C ILE A 26 2.98 14.52 -10.53
N ILE A 27 3.18 13.90 -11.69
CA ILE A 27 3.01 12.46 -11.87
C ILE A 27 4.00 11.70 -10.99
N GLY A 28 5.28 12.06 -11.01
CA GLY A 28 6.29 11.40 -10.19
C GLY A 28 5.96 11.47 -8.69
N ALA A 29 5.61 12.65 -8.19
CA ALA A 29 5.22 12.84 -6.79
C ALA A 29 3.92 12.08 -6.44
N ALA A 30 2.90 12.14 -7.30
CA ALA A 30 1.64 11.41 -7.10
C ALA A 30 1.87 9.90 -7.05
N THR A 31 2.66 9.35 -7.98
CA THR A 31 2.99 7.92 -8.03
C THR A 31 3.72 7.48 -6.76
N ILE A 32 4.70 8.25 -6.29
CA ILE A 32 5.43 7.94 -5.05
C ILE A 32 4.48 7.94 -3.84
N VAL A 33 3.62 8.96 -3.72
CA VAL A 33 2.64 9.06 -2.63
C VAL A 33 1.69 7.86 -2.65
N VAL A 34 1.12 7.53 -3.80
CA VAL A 34 0.17 6.41 -3.94
C VAL A 34 0.85 5.08 -3.63
N LEU A 35 1.97 4.78 -4.26
CA LEU A 35 2.62 3.48 -4.12
C LEU A 35 3.13 3.25 -2.70
N LEU A 36 3.88 4.21 -2.14
CA LEU A 36 4.40 4.08 -0.78
C LEU A 36 3.28 4.14 0.26
N GLY A 37 2.26 4.98 0.04
CA GLY A 37 1.10 5.07 0.92
C GLY A 37 0.33 3.77 0.98
N ILE A 38 -0.03 3.19 -0.17
CA ILE A 38 -0.72 1.89 -0.24
C ILE A 38 0.12 0.81 0.44
N THR A 39 1.43 0.74 0.17
CA THR A 39 2.31 -0.23 0.84
C THR A 39 2.28 -0.05 2.37
N ALA A 40 2.41 1.17 2.88
CA ALA A 40 2.38 1.44 4.32
C ALA A 40 1.03 1.05 4.96
N GLY A 41 -0.08 1.38 4.30
CA GLY A 41 -1.42 1.01 4.76
C GLY A 41 -1.66 -0.51 4.73
N ALA A 42 -1.27 -1.18 3.65
CA ALA A 42 -1.38 -2.62 3.52
C ALA A 42 -0.54 -3.35 4.57
N THR A 43 0.73 -2.96 4.75
CA THR A 43 1.59 -3.53 5.80
C THR A 43 0.99 -3.30 7.19
N SER A 44 0.46 -2.11 7.46
CA SER A 44 -0.19 -1.81 8.74
C SER A 44 -1.44 -2.65 8.97
N ALA A 45 -2.27 -2.84 7.93
CA ALA A 45 -3.47 -3.68 7.99
C ALA A 45 -3.13 -5.14 8.30
N VAL A 46 -2.15 -5.69 7.58
CA VAL A 46 -1.72 -7.08 7.82
C VAL A 46 -1.06 -7.21 9.19
N GLN A 47 -0.31 -6.22 9.64
CA GLN A 47 0.33 -6.24 10.96
C GLN A 47 -0.69 -6.14 12.09
N GLU A 48 -1.69 -5.25 11.98
CA GLU A 48 -2.79 -5.16 12.96
C GLU A 48 -3.59 -6.48 13.02
N GLN A 49 -3.90 -7.07 11.86
CA GLN A 49 -4.56 -8.38 11.81
C GLN A 49 -3.70 -9.47 12.46
N THR A 50 -2.40 -9.49 12.17
CA THR A 50 -1.46 -10.45 12.78
C THR A 50 -1.40 -10.24 14.30
N ASP A 51 -1.38 -9.00 14.76
CA ASP A 51 -1.29 -8.71 16.19
C ASP A 51 -2.56 -9.04 16.96
N LYS A 52 -3.72 -8.83 16.35
CA LYS A 52 -5.03 -9.04 16.97
C LYS A 52 -5.48 -10.50 16.92
N TYR A 53 -5.22 -11.20 15.82
CA TYR A 53 -5.81 -12.51 15.56
C TYR A 53 -4.81 -13.66 15.64
N MET A 54 -3.51 -13.44 15.44
CA MET A 54 -2.52 -14.50 15.53
C MET A 54 -2.08 -14.71 16.99
N TYR A 55 -2.04 -15.97 17.41
CA TYR A 55 -1.45 -16.35 18.70
C TYR A 55 0.05 -16.62 18.47
N ASP A 56 0.76 -17.12 19.49
CA ASP A 56 2.20 -17.34 19.40
C ASP A 56 2.58 -18.32 18.29
N VAL A 57 1.79 -19.39 18.15
CA VAL A 57 1.94 -20.44 17.13
C VAL A 57 0.63 -20.73 16.42
N VAL A 58 0.75 -21.07 15.14
CA VAL A 58 -0.35 -21.54 14.30
C VAL A 58 0.03 -22.88 13.69
N VAL A 59 -0.73 -23.92 14.03
CA VAL A 59 -0.55 -25.27 13.49
C VAL A 59 -1.52 -25.45 12.33
N ALA A 60 -1.02 -25.84 11.18
CA ALA A 60 -1.82 -26.11 9.98
C ALA A 60 -1.31 -27.38 9.28
N PRO A 61 -2.09 -28.01 8.38
CA PRO A 61 -1.58 -29.11 7.56
C PRO A 61 -0.33 -28.69 6.79
N ALA A 62 0.68 -29.55 6.77
CA ALA A 62 1.86 -29.31 5.94
C ALA A 62 1.46 -29.31 4.46
N SER A 63 2.07 -28.43 3.66
CA SER A 63 1.82 -28.35 2.20
C SER A 63 2.05 -29.70 1.50
N SER A 64 2.98 -30.51 2.03
CA SER A 64 3.29 -31.86 1.56
C SER A 64 2.19 -32.90 1.81
N SER A 65 1.27 -32.65 2.73
CA SER A 65 0.17 -33.57 3.04
C SER A 65 -0.88 -33.65 1.92
N GLY A 66 -0.91 -32.65 1.03
CA GLY A 66 -1.94 -32.54 -0.02
C GLY A 66 -3.36 -32.30 0.54
N THR A 67 -3.49 -32.06 1.85
CA THR A 67 -4.78 -31.83 2.53
C THR A 67 -4.83 -30.42 3.10
N TYR A 68 -6.02 -29.82 3.10
CA TYR A 68 -6.26 -28.47 3.65
C TYR A 68 -6.93 -28.50 5.03
N LEU A 69 -7.18 -29.69 5.57
CA LEU A 69 -7.87 -29.89 6.84
C LEU A 69 -7.17 -30.98 7.65
N MET A 70 -6.82 -30.68 8.89
CA MET A 70 -6.31 -31.65 9.86
C MET A 70 -7.45 -32.55 10.35
N ASP A 71 -7.17 -33.84 10.47
CA ASP A 71 -8.13 -34.78 11.03
C ASP A 71 -8.25 -34.67 12.55
N SER A 72 -9.32 -35.25 13.11
CA SER A 72 -9.59 -35.17 14.54
C SER A 72 -8.53 -35.84 15.41
N GLN A 73 -7.76 -36.80 14.85
CA GLN A 73 -6.67 -37.46 15.58
C GLN A 73 -5.48 -36.51 15.74
N THR A 74 -5.10 -35.83 14.66
CA THR A 74 -4.04 -34.81 14.62
C THR A 74 -4.39 -33.66 15.54
N VAL A 75 -5.63 -33.16 15.46
CA VAL A 75 -6.16 -32.13 16.36
C VAL A 75 -6.05 -32.56 17.82
N SER A 76 -6.53 -33.76 18.17
CA SER A 76 -6.47 -34.27 19.54
C SER A 76 -5.05 -34.45 20.07
N LYS A 77 -4.06 -34.72 19.20
CA LYS A 77 -2.65 -34.78 19.61
C LYS A 77 -2.14 -33.40 19.99
N VAL A 78 -2.41 -32.39 19.17
CA VAL A 78 -2.01 -30.99 19.40
C VAL A 78 -2.68 -30.44 20.67
N GLU A 79 -3.98 -30.70 20.87
CA GLU A 79 -4.71 -30.24 22.06
C GLU A 79 -4.16 -30.79 23.39
N LYS A 80 -3.55 -31.98 23.37
CA LYS A 80 -3.02 -32.64 24.57
C LYS A 80 -1.58 -32.22 24.91
N MET A 81 -0.95 -31.38 24.09
CA MET A 81 0.42 -30.93 24.35
C MET A 81 0.45 -29.95 25.52
N SER A 82 1.25 -30.26 26.55
CA SER A 82 1.31 -29.47 27.79
C SER A 82 1.84 -28.06 27.60
N ASN A 83 2.58 -27.81 26.52
CA ASN A 83 3.22 -26.53 26.25
C ASN A 83 2.28 -25.53 25.57
N LEU A 84 1.06 -25.96 25.21
CA LEU A 84 0.05 -25.14 24.57
C LEU A 84 -1.09 -24.79 25.53
N TYR A 85 -1.55 -23.55 25.45
CA TYR A 85 -2.76 -23.11 26.15
C TYR A 85 -3.56 -22.10 25.33
N GLY A 86 -4.84 -21.94 25.71
CA GLY A 86 -5.75 -21.05 25.01
C GLY A 86 -5.92 -21.44 23.54
N LEU A 87 -6.17 -22.71 23.26
CA LEU A 87 -6.33 -23.15 21.88
C LEU A 87 -7.57 -22.54 21.25
N ARG A 88 -7.46 -22.12 19.99
CA ARG A 88 -8.56 -21.65 19.16
C ARG A 88 -8.48 -22.33 17.81
N GLU A 89 -9.47 -23.14 17.53
CA GLU A 89 -9.58 -23.84 16.27
C GLU A 89 -10.28 -22.97 15.22
N VAL A 90 -9.82 -23.06 13.98
CA VAL A 90 -10.44 -22.38 12.85
C VAL A 90 -10.64 -23.40 11.74
N THR A 91 -11.84 -23.40 11.16
CA THR A 91 -12.22 -24.29 10.06
C THR A 91 -12.60 -23.48 8.85
N ILE A 92 -11.76 -23.53 7.83
CA ILE A 92 -12.01 -22.94 6.51
C ILE A 92 -12.06 -24.05 5.48
N PHE A 93 -13.10 -24.06 4.65
CA PHE A 93 -13.24 -25.00 3.54
C PHE A 93 -13.89 -24.31 2.34
N SER A 94 -13.78 -24.91 1.16
CA SER A 94 -14.44 -24.39 -0.03
C SER A 94 -15.32 -25.47 -0.65
N GLU A 95 -16.46 -25.06 -1.20
CA GLU A 95 -17.34 -25.91 -2.01
C GLU A 95 -17.58 -25.26 -3.37
N ASN A 96 -17.88 -26.08 -4.38
CA ASN A 96 -18.29 -25.56 -5.68
C ASN A 96 -19.82 -25.60 -5.78
N ILE A 97 -20.44 -24.43 -5.78
CA ILE A 97 -21.89 -24.25 -5.87
C ILE A 97 -22.19 -23.60 -7.22
N ASN A 98 -22.90 -24.32 -8.09
CA ASN A 98 -23.27 -23.86 -9.43
C ASN A 98 -22.08 -23.34 -10.27
N GLY A 99 -20.95 -24.04 -10.23
CA GLY A 99 -19.74 -23.67 -10.98
C GLY A 99 -18.94 -22.53 -10.36
N THR A 100 -19.35 -22.04 -9.19
CA THR A 100 -18.67 -20.96 -8.45
C THR A 100 -18.11 -21.51 -7.14
N ARG A 101 -16.82 -21.24 -6.88
CA ARG A 101 -16.18 -21.61 -5.61
C ARG A 101 -16.64 -20.68 -4.50
N VAL A 102 -17.26 -21.26 -3.47
CA VAL A 102 -17.76 -20.60 -2.27
C VAL A 102 -16.86 -20.99 -1.11
N ASN A 103 -16.32 -20.01 -0.39
CA ASN A 103 -15.52 -20.26 0.80
C ASN A 103 -16.40 -20.19 2.05
N PHE A 104 -16.22 -21.15 2.94
CA PHE A 104 -16.90 -21.25 4.22
C PHE A 104 -15.87 -21.05 5.32
N GLU A 105 -16.13 -20.12 6.24
CA GLU A 105 -15.23 -19.78 7.34
C GLU A 105 -15.94 -19.91 8.68
N GLY A 106 -15.35 -20.72 9.56
CA GLY A 106 -15.75 -20.87 10.95
C GLY A 106 -15.25 -19.69 11.80
N VAL A 107 -16.19 -18.93 12.35
CA VAL A 107 -15.95 -17.72 13.13
C VAL A 107 -16.13 -18.03 14.61
N ASN A 108 -15.12 -17.67 15.40
CA ASN A 108 -15.15 -17.74 16.87
C ASN A 108 -15.57 -16.41 17.51
N ASP A 109 -15.28 -15.29 16.85
CA ASP A 109 -15.61 -13.94 17.33
C ASP A 109 -16.26 -13.15 16.21
N TRP A 110 -17.59 -13.00 16.28
CA TRP A 110 -18.37 -12.27 15.28
C TRP A 110 -18.04 -10.78 15.18
N ARG A 111 -17.26 -10.20 16.12
CA ARG A 111 -16.77 -8.82 15.98
C ARG A 111 -15.86 -8.64 14.77
N GLN A 112 -15.30 -9.72 14.23
CA GLN A 112 -14.52 -9.67 12.99
C GLN A 112 -15.38 -9.57 11.73
N VAL A 113 -16.68 -9.89 11.80
CA VAL A 113 -17.61 -9.85 10.67
C VAL A 113 -18.51 -8.61 10.79
N LYS A 114 -18.28 -7.60 9.95
CA LYS A 114 -19.10 -6.39 9.89
C LYS A 114 -20.46 -6.69 9.23
N LEU A 115 -21.49 -6.92 10.06
CA LEU A 115 -22.87 -7.16 9.61
C LEU A 115 -23.53 -5.88 9.09
N ILE A 116 -24.21 -5.96 7.95
CA ILE A 116 -25.12 -4.92 7.46
C ILE A 116 -26.53 -5.18 7.98
N ASN A 117 -26.98 -6.42 7.91
CA ASN A 117 -28.36 -6.80 8.22
C ASN A 117 -28.46 -8.23 8.78
N GLY A 118 -29.49 -8.50 9.58
CA GLY A 118 -29.75 -9.80 10.20
C GLY A 118 -28.94 -10.10 11.46
N THR A 119 -28.83 -11.38 11.80
CA THR A 119 -28.19 -11.87 13.03
C THR A 119 -27.01 -12.81 12.73
N GLN A 120 -26.16 -12.98 13.73
CA GLN A 120 -25.08 -13.97 13.75
C GLN A 120 -25.62 -15.39 13.59
N GLY A 121 -24.81 -16.30 13.06
CA GLY A 121 -25.20 -17.70 12.84
C GLY A 121 -24.62 -18.23 11.52
N VAL A 122 -25.29 -17.91 10.41
CA VAL A 122 -24.83 -18.19 9.05
C VAL A 122 -24.97 -16.91 8.25
N VAL A 123 -23.86 -16.27 7.97
CA VAL A 123 -23.80 -14.93 7.39
C VAL A 123 -23.12 -15.03 6.04
N ILE A 124 -23.83 -14.65 4.99
CA ILE A 124 -23.23 -14.51 3.67
C ILE A 124 -22.73 -13.09 3.51
N ASN A 125 -21.68 -12.88 2.73
CA ASN A 125 -21.33 -11.52 2.37
C ASN A 125 -22.13 -11.03 1.17
N LYS A 126 -22.14 -9.71 0.95
CA LYS A 126 -22.95 -9.09 -0.11
C LYS A 126 -22.62 -9.64 -1.50
N ALA A 127 -21.34 -9.91 -1.79
CA ALA A 127 -20.94 -10.54 -3.05
C ALA A 127 -21.61 -11.90 -3.27
N THR A 128 -21.74 -12.72 -2.22
CA THR A 128 -22.42 -14.02 -2.27
C THR A 128 -23.92 -13.83 -2.44
N ALA A 129 -24.53 -12.90 -1.72
CA ALA A 129 -25.95 -12.57 -1.83
C ALA A 129 -26.32 -12.17 -3.27
N ASP A 130 -25.56 -11.24 -3.86
CA ASP A 130 -25.81 -10.74 -5.21
C ASP A 130 -25.54 -11.81 -6.28
N LYS A 131 -24.48 -12.62 -6.11
CA LYS A 131 -24.11 -13.66 -7.08
C LYS A 131 -25.14 -14.77 -7.21
N PHE A 132 -25.73 -15.17 -6.08
CA PHE A 132 -26.67 -16.29 -6.02
C PHE A 132 -28.14 -15.86 -5.84
N GLY A 133 -28.40 -14.55 -5.69
CA GLY A 133 -29.74 -14.02 -5.43
C GLY A 133 -30.30 -14.48 -4.08
N LEU A 134 -29.44 -14.63 -3.07
CA LEU A 134 -29.81 -15.17 -1.75
C LEU A 134 -30.02 -14.06 -0.73
N GLY A 135 -31.09 -14.18 0.06
CA GLY A 135 -31.43 -13.29 1.16
C GLY A 135 -31.43 -13.98 2.53
N ILE A 136 -31.80 -13.20 3.56
CA ILE A 136 -32.00 -13.73 4.91
C ILE A 136 -33.22 -14.66 4.90
N GLY A 137 -33.06 -15.87 5.44
CA GLY A 137 -34.07 -16.93 5.44
C GLY A 137 -33.88 -17.98 4.33
N ASP A 138 -33.09 -17.66 3.31
CA ASP A 138 -32.76 -18.62 2.26
C ASP A 138 -31.76 -19.67 2.75
N LYS A 139 -31.65 -20.78 2.00
CA LYS A 139 -30.76 -21.89 2.35
C LYS A 139 -29.58 -21.98 1.40
N ILE A 140 -28.40 -22.17 1.97
CA ILE A 140 -27.17 -22.49 1.23
C ILE A 140 -26.69 -23.88 1.63
N LYS A 141 -26.34 -24.69 0.63
CA LYS A 141 -25.84 -26.06 0.85
C LYS A 141 -24.33 -26.00 1.09
N ALA A 142 -23.89 -26.52 2.24
CA ALA A 142 -22.48 -26.71 2.58
C ALA A 142 -22.24 -28.21 2.76
N LYS A 143 -21.52 -28.84 1.82
CA LYS A 143 -21.42 -30.30 1.71
C LYS A 143 -22.82 -30.95 1.74
N ASP A 144 -23.10 -31.82 2.69
CA ASP A 144 -24.37 -32.53 2.82
C ASP A 144 -25.38 -31.82 3.73
N GLN A 145 -25.03 -30.65 4.27
CA GLN A 145 -25.88 -29.90 5.19
C GLN A 145 -26.50 -28.67 4.50
N GLN A 146 -27.78 -28.41 4.79
CA GLN A 146 -28.44 -27.16 4.42
C GLN A 146 -28.38 -26.18 5.58
N LEU A 147 -27.77 -25.03 5.34
CA LEU A 147 -27.62 -23.95 6.30
C LEU A 147 -28.59 -22.82 5.94
N THR A 148 -29.30 -22.29 6.93
CA THR A 148 -30.24 -21.17 6.72
C THR A 148 -29.52 -19.86 6.98
N ILE A 149 -29.56 -18.94 6.04
CA ILE A 149 -28.88 -17.65 6.09
C ILE A 149 -29.59 -16.75 7.11
N THR A 150 -28.85 -16.28 8.10
CA THR A 150 -29.36 -15.44 9.19
C THR A 150 -28.94 -13.97 9.05
N GLY A 151 -27.91 -13.67 8.26
CA GLY A 151 -27.43 -12.30 8.10
C GLY A 151 -26.61 -12.08 6.83
N ILE A 152 -26.35 -10.80 6.55
CA ILE A 152 -25.56 -10.34 5.41
C ILE A 152 -24.45 -9.41 5.92
N SER A 153 -23.20 -9.71 5.56
CA SER A 153 -22.03 -8.88 5.87
C SER A 153 -21.61 -7.98 4.70
N LYS A 154 -20.83 -6.93 5.01
CA LYS A 154 -20.46 -5.89 4.05
C LYS A 154 -19.52 -6.35 2.92
N GLU A 155 -18.76 -7.41 3.12
CA GLU A 155 -17.64 -7.75 2.23
C GLU A 155 -18.07 -8.02 0.76
N GLU A 156 -17.46 -7.30 -0.19
CA GLU A 156 -17.89 -7.30 -1.62
C GLU A 156 -16.95 -8.01 -2.60
N GLN A 157 -15.76 -8.46 -2.17
CA GLN A 157 -14.71 -8.88 -3.12
C GLN A 157 -14.56 -10.38 -3.33
N ALA A 158 -14.88 -11.19 -2.33
CA ALA A 158 -14.77 -12.63 -2.39
C ALA A 158 -16.11 -13.29 -2.05
N ILE A 159 -16.33 -14.54 -2.42
CA ILE A 159 -17.57 -15.26 -2.10
C ILE A 159 -17.34 -16.04 -0.80
N TYR A 160 -17.88 -15.51 0.29
CA TYR A 160 -17.74 -16.05 1.64
C TYR A 160 -19.08 -16.29 2.33
N VAL A 161 -19.10 -17.39 3.07
CA VAL A 161 -20.13 -17.74 4.03
C VAL A 161 -19.45 -17.91 5.39
N TYR A 162 -19.75 -17.02 6.32
CA TYR A 162 -19.32 -17.12 7.70
C TYR A 162 -20.33 -17.95 8.47
N LEU A 163 -19.85 -18.86 9.32
CA LEU A 163 -20.70 -19.60 10.24
C LEU A 163 -19.99 -19.81 11.56
N ASN A 164 -20.73 -20.20 12.60
CA ASN A 164 -20.10 -20.55 13.88
C ASN A 164 -19.06 -21.67 13.68
N GLN A 165 -17.90 -21.53 14.34
CA GLN A 165 -16.82 -22.52 14.28
C GLN A 165 -17.32 -23.95 14.58
N ASP A 166 -18.18 -24.13 15.57
CA ASP A 166 -18.78 -25.43 15.91
C ASP A 166 -19.59 -26.04 14.75
N THR A 167 -20.28 -25.20 13.98
CA THR A 167 -21.04 -25.65 12.81
C THR A 167 -20.10 -26.01 11.68
N ALA A 168 -19.00 -25.26 11.50
CA ALA A 168 -18.01 -25.52 10.47
C ALA A 168 -17.33 -26.87 10.69
N GLN A 169 -16.97 -27.17 11.93
CA GLN A 169 -16.42 -28.48 12.30
C GLN A 169 -17.41 -29.62 12.05
N LYS A 170 -18.69 -29.45 12.41
CA LYS A 170 -19.71 -30.48 12.14
C LYS A 170 -19.87 -30.75 10.65
N VAL A 171 -19.83 -29.71 9.81
CA VAL A 171 -19.91 -29.85 8.34
C VAL A 171 -18.68 -30.57 7.78
N THR A 172 -17.49 -30.32 8.32
CA THR A 172 -16.25 -30.94 7.83
C THR A 172 -15.95 -32.32 8.41
N GLY A 173 -16.77 -32.82 9.33
CA GLY A 173 -16.56 -34.08 10.04
C GLY A 173 -15.49 -33.98 11.13
N ASN A 174 -15.55 -32.92 11.93
CA ASN A 174 -14.62 -32.55 13.00
C ASN A 174 -13.17 -32.34 12.52
N LYS A 175 -13.03 -31.83 11.30
CA LYS A 175 -11.74 -31.45 10.73
C LYS A 175 -11.56 -29.94 10.78
N VAL A 176 -10.34 -29.48 11.05
CA VAL A 176 -10.03 -28.05 11.21
C VAL A 176 -8.90 -27.65 10.27
N SER A 177 -8.90 -26.41 9.79
CA SER A 177 -7.85 -25.92 8.88
C SER A 177 -6.63 -25.43 9.63
N ALA A 178 -6.81 -24.87 10.84
CA ALA A 178 -5.72 -24.38 11.66
C ALA A 178 -6.07 -24.41 13.16
N ILE A 179 -5.05 -24.54 14.00
CA ILE A 179 -5.13 -24.38 15.44
C ILE A 179 -4.21 -23.22 15.83
N TYR A 180 -4.78 -22.19 16.44
CA TYR A 180 -4.04 -21.08 17.02
C TYR A 180 -3.83 -21.39 18.50
N ALA A 181 -2.61 -21.28 18.99
CA ALA A 181 -2.30 -21.57 20.38
C ALA A 181 -1.26 -20.61 20.94
N ARG A 182 -1.34 -20.34 22.24
CA ARG A 182 -0.28 -19.65 22.99
C ARG A 182 0.69 -20.68 23.52
N SER A 183 1.95 -20.28 23.63
CA SER A 183 3.00 -21.17 24.15
C SER A 183 3.43 -20.75 25.56
N HIS A 184 3.65 -21.74 26.43
CA HIS A 184 4.30 -21.55 27.73
C HIS A 184 5.82 -21.34 27.63
N VAL A 185 6.42 -21.78 26.51
CA VAL A 185 7.86 -21.67 26.23
C VAL A 185 8.08 -20.78 25.00
N SER A 186 9.30 -20.76 24.45
CA SER A 186 9.53 -20.00 23.22
C SER A 186 8.70 -20.55 22.05
N PRO A 187 8.06 -19.70 21.23
CA PRO A 187 7.23 -20.15 20.12
C PRO A 187 7.96 -21.07 19.14
N ASN A 188 9.25 -20.80 18.89
CA ASN A 188 10.07 -21.63 18.01
C ASN A 188 10.32 -23.03 18.59
N ALA A 189 10.62 -23.14 19.89
CA ALA A 189 10.81 -24.46 20.51
C ALA A 189 9.50 -25.27 20.52
N THR A 190 8.37 -24.58 20.66
CA THR A 190 7.04 -25.22 20.54
C THR A 190 6.74 -25.67 19.13
N ALA A 191 7.11 -24.87 18.12
CA ALA A 191 6.99 -25.25 16.72
C ALA A 191 7.80 -26.51 16.42
N ASP A 192 9.08 -26.54 16.80
CA ASP A 192 9.96 -27.70 16.64
C ASP A 192 9.39 -28.95 17.33
N GLU A 193 8.83 -28.79 18.54
CA GLU A 193 8.24 -29.91 19.27
C GLU A 193 6.99 -30.48 18.59
N ILE A 194 6.09 -29.61 18.11
CA ILE A 194 4.87 -30.02 17.41
C ILE A 194 5.23 -30.74 16.11
N GLU A 195 6.14 -30.18 15.31
CA GLU A 195 6.53 -30.79 14.03
C GLU A 195 7.24 -32.14 14.21
N ASN A 196 7.92 -32.36 15.34
CA ASN A 196 8.56 -33.65 15.64
C ASN A 196 7.59 -34.71 16.20
N GLN A 197 6.52 -34.30 16.90
CA GLN A 197 5.58 -35.24 17.54
C GLN A 197 4.32 -35.50 16.70
N VAL A 198 4.01 -34.62 15.75
CA VAL A 198 2.80 -34.68 14.93
C VAL A 198 3.19 -34.68 13.46
N ASP A 199 3.01 -35.84 12.81
CA ASP A 199 3.27 -35.95 11.38
C ASP A 199 2.24 -35.17 10.55
N GLY A 200 2.71 -34.58 9.44
CA GLY A 200 1.83 -33.96 8.45
C GLY A 200 1.30 -32.57 8.81
N VAL A 201 1.82 -31.94 9.86
CA VAL A 201 1.56 -30.53 10.19
C VAL A 201 2.78 -29.65 9.92
N SER A 202 2.55 -28.36 9.76
CA SER A 202 3.57 -27.32 9.78
C SER A 202 3.13 -26.26 10.77
N VAL A 203 4.09 -25.72 11.51
CA VAL A 203 3.85 -24.69 12.51
C VAL A 203 4.45 -23.38 12.05
N LEU A 204 3.63 -22.33 12.07
CA LEU A 204 4.05 -20.97 11.77
C LEU A 204 4.00 -20.15 13.04
N THR A 205 5.13 -19.56 13.42
CA THR A 205 5.17 -18.65 14.57
C THR A 205 4.75 -17.24 14.16
N LYS A 206 4.22 -16.48 15.13
CA LYS A 206 3.88 -15.07 14.90
C LYS A 206 5.09 -14.24 14.45
N SER A 207 6.26 -14.50 15.06
CA SER A 207 7.53 -13.85 14.70
C SER A 207 7.94 -14.13 13.26
N GLU A 208 7.81 -15.37 12.79
CA GLU A 208 8.11 -15.71 11.40
C GLU A 208 7.14 -15.06 10.44
N LYS A 209 5.84 -15.03 10.77
CA LYS A 209 4.86 -14.37 9.92
C LYS A 209 5.12 -12.87 9.81
N VAL A 210 5.45 -12.21 10.91
CA VAL A 210 5.83 -10.78 10.91
C VAL A 210 7.12 -10.57 10.10
N ALA A 211 8.13 -11.43 10.25
CA ALA A 211 9.35 -11.35 9.46
C ALA A 211 9.11 -11.56 7.96
N GLU A 212 8.19 -12.47 7.60
CA GLU A 212 7.76 -12.69 6.22
C GLU A 212 7.08 -11.43 5.65
N ILE A 213 6.15 -10.83 6.39
CA ILE A 213 5.47 -9.58 6.00
C ILE A 213 6.49 -8.45 5.80
N GLN A 214 7.45 -8.31 6.71
CA GLN A 214 8.52 -7.32 6.61
C GLN A 214 9.42 -7.56 5.38
N LYS A 215 9.73 -8.83 5.08
CA LYS A 215 10.51 -9.20 3.89
C LYS A 215 9.75 -8.86 2.61
N GLN A 216 8.47 -9.21 2.51
CA GLN A 216 7.63 -8.88 1.35
C GLN A 216 7.47 -7.36 1.20
N THR A 217 7.25 -6.65 2.31
CA THR A 217 7.18 -5.19 2.33
C THR A 217 8.50 -4.57 1.85
N SER A 218 9.64 -5.06 2.32
CA SER A 218 10.96 -4.55 1.92
C SER A 218 11.22 -4.78 0.43
N GLN A 219 10.82 -5.94 -0.11
CA GLN A 219 10.91 -6.22 -1.53
C GLN A 219 10.03 -5.27 -2.35
N ALA A 220 8.77 -5.06 -1.94
CA ALA A 220 7.87 -4.11 -2.57
C ALA A 220 8.45 -2.68 -2.57
N LEU A 221 9.00 -2.24 -1.43
CA LEU A 221 9.66 -0.93 -1.31
C LEU A 221 10.88 -0.81 -2.23
N LEU A 222 11.67 -1.87 -2.42
CA LEU A 222 12.79 -1.86 -3.38
C LEU A 222 12.28 -1.69 -4.82
N PHE A 223 11.24 -2.41 -5.23
CA PHE A 223 10.64 -2.24 -6.57
C PHE A 223 10.08 -0.84 -6.78
N ILE A 224 9.36 -0.30 -5.79
CA ILE A 224 8.85 1.08 -5.83
C ILE A 224 10.03 2.07 -5.87
N GLY A 225 11.11 1.80 -5.14
CA GLY A 225 12.33 2.59 -5.16
C GLY A 225 12.97 2.65 -6.54
N ILE A 226 12.99 1.55 -7.29
CA ILE A 226 13.47 1.52 -8.68
C ILE A 226 12.60 2.39 -9.58
N ILE A 227 11.27 2.28 -9.48
CA ILE A 227 10.32 3.11 -10.23
C ILE A 227 10.51 4.58 -9.88
N ALA A 228 10.67 4.89 -8.58
CA ALA A 228 10.94 6.24 -8.10
C ALA A 228 12.25 6.77 -8.69
N CYS A 229 13.34 5.99 -8.68
CA CYS A 229 14.61 6.36 -9.31
C CYS A 229 14.46 6.69 -10.81
N ILE A 230 13.70 5.88 -11.56
CA ILE A 230 13.42 6.16 -12.98
C ILE A 230 12.65 7.47 -13.12
N ALA A 231 11.59 7.66 -12.33
CA ALA A 231 10.80 8.88 -12.33
C ALA A 231 11.65 10.12 -11.96
N LEU A 232 12.60 9.97 -11.04
CA LEU A 232 13.56 11.01 -10.67
C LEU A 232 14.46 11.39 -11.84
N VAL A 233 15.04 10.42 -12.54
CA VAL A 233 15.90 10.68 -13.71
C VAL A 233 15.12 11.41 -14.79
N VAL A 234 13.92 10.94 -15.12
CA VAL A 234 13.04 11.58 -16.11
C VAL A 234 12.70 13.00 -15.68
N GLY A 235 12.32 13.20 -14.41
CA GLY A 235 12.01 14.51 -13.86
C GLY A 235 13.19 15.48 -13.94
N ILE A 236 14.39 15.04 -13.57
CA ILE A 236 15.62 15.84 -13.65
C ILE A 236 15.87 16.27 -15.10
N ILE A 237 15.81 15.34 -16.06
CA ILE A 237 16.03 15.64 -17.48
C ILE A 237 14.97 16.65 -17.99
N SER A 238 13.70 16.47 -17.63
CA SER A 238 12.63 17.39 -17.99
C SER A 238 12.88 18.80 -17.45
N VAL A 239 13.28 18.92 -16.19
CA VAL A 239 13.59 20.23 -15.56
C VAL A 239 14.81 20.86 -16.22
N VAL A 240 15.90 20.11 -16.42
CA VAL A 240 17.12 20.60 -17.08
C VAL A 240 16.80 21.14 -18.46
N ASN A 241 16.07 20.37 -19.29
CA ASN A 241 15.72 20.78 -20.64
C ASN A 241 14.89 22.07 -20.65
N THR A 242 13.91 22.16 -19.74
CA THR A 242 13.04 23.33 -19.61
C THR A 242 13.81 24.57 -19.19
N MET A 243 14.67 24.43 -18.16
CA MET A 243 15.47 25.52 -17.62
C MET A 243 16.53 25.98 -18.60
N MET A 244 17.17 25.05 -19.30
CA MET A 244 18.15 25.34 -20.33
C MET A 244 17.53 26.18 -21.46
N MET A 245 16.33 25.79 -21.91
CA MET A 245 15.59 26.55 -22.91
C MET A 245 15.13 27.92 -22.39
N SER A 246 14.64 27.99 -21.14
CA SER A 246 14.29 29.26 -20.48
C SER A 246 15.46 30.23 -20.45
N VAL A 247 16.67 29.75 -20.13
CA VAL A 247 17.92 30.54 -20.15
C VAL A 247 18.23 31.05 -21.55
N MET A 248 18.19 30.18 -22.57
CA MET A 248 18.50 30.58 -23.96
C MET A 248 17.55 31.66 -24.48
N GLU A 249 16.25 31.51 -24.21
CA GLU A 249 15.23 32.44 -24.69
C GLU A 249 15.29 33.82 -24.02
N ARG A 250 15.89 33.93 -22.83
CA ARG A 250 16.05 35.20 -22.09
C ARG A 250 17.50 35.65 -21.97
N THR A 251 18.38 35.16 -22.84
CA THR A 251 19.82 35.50 -22.85
C THR A 251 20.07 37.01 -22.83
N ARG A 252 19.31 37.78 -23.62
CA ARG A 252 19.39 39.24 -23.66
C ARG A 252 19.00 39.89 -22.33
N GLU A 253 17.92 39.43 -21.69
CA GLU A 253 17.48 39.94 -20.38
C GLU A 253 18.55 39.68 -19.30
N LEU A 254 19.15 38.48 -19.29
CA LEU A 254 20.24 38.12 -18.38
C LEU A 254 21.50 38.96 -18.65
N GLY A 255 21.80 39.24 -19.91
CA GLY A 255 22.90 40.13 -20.33
C GLY A 255 22.71 41.57 -19.83
N VAL A 256 21.50 42.11 -19.94
CA VAL A 256 21.16 43.45 -19.42
C VAL A 256 21.29 43.49 -17.89
N LEU A 257 20.78 42.49 -17.16
CA LEU A 257 20.93 42.42 -15.70
C LEU A 257 22.42 42.43 -15.29
N LYS A 258 23.24 41.66 -16.01
CA LYS A 258 24.69 41.59 -15.75
C LYS A 258 25.42 42.88 -16.11
N ALA A 259 24.97 43.61 -17.14
CA ALA A 259 25.48 44.93 -17.49
C ALA A 259 25.14 46.02 -16.46
N ILE A 260 23.99 45.90 -15.78
CA ILE A 260 23.54 46.81 -14.72
C ILE A 260 24.20 46.47 -13.36
N GLY A 261 25.00 45.39 -13.29
CA GLY A 261 25.84 45.07 -12.13
C GLY A 261 25.42 43.87 -11.30
N PHE A 262 24.46 43.05 -11.75
CA PHE A 262 24.11 41.80 -11.05
C PHE A 262 25.28 40.80 -11.07
N THR A 263 25.56 40.23 -9.91
CA THR A 263 26.61 39.21 -9.74
C THR A 263 26.19 37.86 -10.30
N ASN A 264 27.18 37.00 -10.60
CA ASN A 264 26.93 35.62 -11.03
C ASN A 264 26.14 34.81 -10.00
N TRP A 265 26.27 35.13 -8.71
CA TRP A 265 25.54 34.46 -7.63
C TRP A 265 24.07 34.86 -7.57
N GLU A 266 23.76 36.15 -7.76
CA GLU A 266 22.37 36.61 -7.82
C GLU A 266 21.64 36.01 -9.02
N LEU A 267 22.32 35.89 -10.16
CA LEU A 267 21.76 35.26 -11.36
C LEU A 267 21.51 33.76 -11.16
N LYS A 268 22.47 33.05 -10.56
CA LYS A 268 22.29 31.63 -10.18
C LYS A 268 21.13 31.47 -9.21
N GLY A 269 21.09 32.28 -8.16
CA GLY A 269 20.06 32.24 -7.13
C GLY A 269 18.66 32.44 -7.71
N SER A 270 18.50 33.34 -8.68
CA SER A 270 17.22 33.55 -9.36
C SER A 270 16.74 32.31 -10.13
N ILE A 271 17.65 31.61 -10.82
CA ILE A 271 17.30 30.41 -11.60
C ILE A 271 17.04 29.23 -10.68
N LEU A 272 17.86 29.05 -9.64
CA LEU A 272 17.66 28.00 -8.64
C LEU A 272 16.34 28.19 -7.88
N PHE A 273 15.97 29.43 -7.58
CA PHE A 273 14.67 29.73 -6.98
C PHE A 273 13.51 29.39 -7.94
N GLU A 274 13.65 29.68 -9.23
CA GLU A 274 12.66 29.30 -10.24
C GLU A 274 12.48 27.77 -10.30
N SER A 275 13.58 27.01 -10.32
CA SER A 275 13.54 25.55 -10.30
C SER A 275 12.95 25.00 -9.02
N GLY A 276 13.34 25.53 -7.86
CA GLY A 276 12.79 25.12 -6.57
C GLY A 276 11.29 25.40 -6.47
N LEU A 277 10.83 26.56 -6.96
CA LEU A 277 9.42 26.90 -6.97
C LEU A 277 8.59 25.96 -7.86
N LEU A 278 9.12 25.57 -9.03
CA LEU A 278 8.47 24.56 -9.87
C LEU A 278 8.39 23.20 -9.17
N GLY A 279 9.48 22.78 -8.51
CA GLY A 279 9.50 21.55 -7.72
C GLY A 279 8.48 21.56 -6.59
N PHE A 280 8.42 22.66 -5.84
CA PHE A 280 7.50 22.83 -4.72
C PHE A 280 6.03 22.81 -5.16
N LEU A 281 5.67 23.60 -6.18
CA LEU A 281 4.29 23.65 -6.69
C LEU A 281 3.88 22.33 -7.36
N GLY A 282 4.79 21.73 -8.12
CA GLY A 282 4.58 20.42 -8.74
C GLY A 282 4.38 19.33 -7.69
N ALA A 283 5.16 19.35 -6.61
CA ALA A 283 5.03 18.39 -5.53
C ALA A 283 3.73 18.58 -4.73
N ILE A 284 3.28 19.80 -4.46
CA ILE A 284 1.99 20.05 -3.82
C ILE A 284 0.86 19.46 -4.66
N LEU A 285 0.83 19.76 -5.96
CA LEU A 285 -0.19 19.23 -6.85
C LEU A 285 -0.11 17.71 -6.99
N GLY A 286 1.11 17.16 -7.06
CA GLY A 286 1.34 15.71 -7.08
C GLY A 286 0.86 15.03 -5.80
N VAL A 287 1.13 15.61 -4.63
CA VAL A 287 0.62 15.12 -3.34
C VAL A 287 -0.91 15.16 -3.34
N ILE A 288 -1.54 16.26 -3.77
CA ILE A 288 -3.00 16.36 -3.83
C ILE A 288 -3.58 15.26 -4.73
N LEU A 289 -3.02 15.06 -5.92
CA LEU A 289 -3.44 13.97 -6.81
C LEU A 289 -3.18 12.59 -6.19
N GLY A 290 -2.07 12.41 -5.50
CA GLY A 290 -1.74 11.16 -4.82
C GLY A 290 -2.72 10.85 -3.68
N ILE A 291 -3.12 11.86 -2.90
CA ILE A 291 -4.14 11.75 -1.86
C ILE A 291 -5.48 11.35 -2.47
N ILE A 292 -5.90 12.00 -3.57
CA ILE A 292 -7.12 11.62 -4.28
C ILE A 292 -7.03 10.16 -4.74
N GLY A 293 -5.89 9.75 -5.30
CA GLY A 293 -5.63 8.37 -5.71
C GLY A 293 -5.75 7.38 -4.55
N ILE A 294 -5.17 7.69 -3.39
CA ILE A 294 -5.26 6.86 -2.17
C ILE A 294 -6.72 6.77 -1.71
N VAL A 295 -7.46 7.88 -1.66
CA VAL A 295 -8.86 7.88 -1.22
C VAL A 295 -9.72 7.05 -2.17
N VAL A 296 -9.55 7.20 -3.49
CA VAL A 296 -10.26 6.39 -4.48
C VAL A 296 -9.93 4.90 -4.31
N PHE A 297 -8.65 4.57 -4.16
CA PHE A 297 -8.19 3.20 -3.91
C PHE A 297 -8.79 2.62 -2.63
N ALA A 298 -8.73 3.37 -1.52
CA ALA A 298 -9.24 2.94 -0.22
C ALA A 298 -10.76 2.73 -0.23
N ASN A 299 -11.51 3.54 -0.97
CA ASN A 299 -12.95 3.34 -1.14
C ASN A 299 -13.26 2.13 -2.02
N MET A 300 -12.51 1.91 -3.10
CA MET A 300 -12.72 0.78 -4.01
C MET A 300 -12.43 -0.57 -3.34
N LEU A 301 -11.48 -0.62 -2.42
CA LEU A 301 -11.09 -1.85 -1.72
C LEU A 301 -11.59 -1.96 -0.27
N ASP A 302 -12.44 -1.04 0.20
CA ASP A 302 -12.88 -0.98 1.60
C ASP A 302 -11.74 -0.83 2.64
N PHE A 303 -10.58 -0.28 2.22
CA PHE A 303 -9.42 0.04 3.08
C PHE A 303 -9.52 1.41 3.77
N THR A 304 -10.73 1.96 3.90
CA THR A 304 -10.95 3.32 4.45
C THR A 304 -10.43 3.49 5.88
N ASP A 305 -10.47 2.43 6.69
CA ASP A 305 -9.94 2.42 8.07
C ASP A 305 -8.41 2.65 8.13
N TYR A 306 -7.69 2.41 7.03
CA TYR A 306 -6.22 2.49 6.96
C TYR A 306 -5.69 3.73 6.24
N ILE A 307 -6.56 4.65 5.82
CA ILE A 307 -6.15 5.92 5.17
C ILE A 307 -5.13 6.71 6.01
N PRO A 308 -5.26 6.83 7.36
CA PRO A 308 -4.27 7.54 8.16
C PRO A 308 -2.85 6.96 8.06
N GLN A 309 -2.74 5.64 7.97
CA GLN A 309 -1.48 4.91 7.82
C GLN A 309 -0.93 4.98 6.39
N MET A 310 -1.82 5.15 5.39
CA MET A 310 -1.43 5.38 3.99
C MET A 310 -0.93 6.80 3.73
N MET A 311 -1.32 7.77 4.56
CA MET A 311 -0.96 9.17 4.40
C MET A 311 -0.16 9.74 5.57
N PRO A 312 0.99 9.13 5.90
CA PRO A 312 1.76 9.62 7.01
C PRO A 312 2.41 10.97 6.70
N VAL A 313 2.47 11.84 7.71
CA VAL A 313 2.97 13.22 7.57
C VAL A 313 4.40 13.26 7.04
N TRP A 314 5.25 12.30 7.41
CA TRP A 314 6.63 12.24 6.92
C TRP A 314 6.72 11.92 5.43
N LEU A 315 5.77 11.14 4.87
CA LEU A 315 5.73 10.85 3.43
C LEU A 315 5.37 12.11 2.66
N ILE A 316 4.34 12.82 3.10
CA ILE A 316 3.90 14.08 2.47
C ILE A 316 5.01 15.13 2.53
N GLY A 317 5.58 15.35 3.72
CA GLY A 317 6.69 16.28 3.91
C GLY A 317 7.93 15.87 3.11
N GLY A 318 8.26 14.58 3.11
CA GLY A 318 9.40 14.02 2.39
C GLY A 318 9.29 14.19 0.88
N VAL A 319 8.11 13.99 0.29
CA VAL A 319 7.87 14.21 -1.14
C VAL A 319 8.00 15.69 -1.49
N ILE A 320 7.37 16.59 -0.72
CA ILE A 320 7.44 18.04 -0.99
C ILE A 320 8.87 18.57 -0.90
N VAL A 321 9.56 18.25 0.19
CA VAL A 321 10.95 18.69 0.42
C VAL A 321 11.89 18.03 -0.58
N GLY A 322 11.76 16.71 -0.77
CA GLY A 322 12.58 15.93 -1.70
C GLY A 322 12.46 16.43 -3.13
N SER A 323 11.24 16.58 -3.66
CA SER A 323 11.01 17.10 -5.02
C SER A 323 11.53 18.53 -5.20
N THR A 324 11.39 19.38 -4.18
CA THR A 324 11.94 20.76 -4.21
C THR A 324 13.46 20.75 -4.30
N ILE A 325 14.14 19.96 -3.45
CA ILE A 325 15.60 19.82 -3.47
C ILE A 325 16.06 19.27 -4.82
N LEU A 326 15.42 18.22 -5.32
CA LEU A 326 15.77 17.60 -6.59
C LEU A 326 15.64 18.56 -7.76
N CYS A 327 14.62 19.41 -7.79
CA CYS A 327 14.47 20.42 -8.83
C CYS A 327 15.53 21.51 -8.74
N ILE A 328 15.90 21.94 -7.53
CA ILE A 328 17.02 22.87 -7.33
C ILE A 328 18.32 22.26 -7.87
N LEU A 329 18.59 20.99 -7.56
CA LEU A 329 19.77 20.26 -8.06
C LEU A 329 19.78 20.17 -9.59
N ALA A 330 18.64 19.83 -10.19
CA ALA A 330 18.48 19.83 -11.65
C ALA A 330 18.71 21.23 -12.26
N GLY A 331 18.35 22.31 -11.55
CA GLY A 331 18.57 23.70 -11.94
C GLY A 331 20.03 24.17 -11.88
N LEU A 332 20.94 23.45 -11.21
CA LEU A 332 22.33 23.87 -11.04
C LEU A 332 23.06 24.02 -12.37
N TYR A 333 22.93 23.05 -13.27
CA TYR A 333 23.62 23.09 -14.56
C TYR A 333 23.16 24.28 -15.43
N PRO A 334 21.84 24.50 -15.67
CA PRO A 334 21.35 25.68 -16.37
C PRO A 334 21.75 27.00 -15.69
N ALA A 335 21.69 27.07 -14.36
CA ALA A 335 22.06 28.26 -13.60
C ALA A 335 23.56 28.61 -13.77
N MET A 336 24.43 27.60 -13.73
CA MET A 336 25.86 27.77 -13.99
C MET A 336 26.10 28.28 -15.41
N ARG A 337 25.43 27.69 -16.40
CA ARG A 337 25.57 28.11 -17.81
C ARG A 337 25.10 29.54 -18.03
N ALA A 338 23.96 29.92 -17.46
CA ALA A 338 23.44 31.29 -17.51
C ALA A 338 24.39 32.32 -16.89
N SER A 339 24.97 32.00 -15.72
CA SER A 339 25.90 32.90 -15.03
C SER A 339 27.19 33.19 -15.81
N LYS A 340 27.60 32.26 -16.68
CA LYS A 340 28.82 32.38 -17.49
C LYS A 340 28.58 33.07 -18.84
N LEU A 341 27.37 33.55 -19.12
CA LEU A 341 27.08 34.28 -20.36
C LEU A 341 27.94 35.56 -20.48
N ASN A 342 28.53 35.77 -21.65
CA ASN A 342 29.28 36.96 -21.99
C ASN A 342 28.31 38.09 -22.35
N VAL A 343 28.43 39.22 -21.64
CA VAL A 343 27.52 40.37 -21.77
C VAL A 343 27.53 40.94 -23.19
N VAL A 344 28.71 41.02 -23.81
CA VAL A 344 28.88 41.56 -25.16
C VAL A 344 28.18 40.67 -26.19
N GLU A 345 28.31 39.35 -26.03
CA GLU A 345 27.70 38.37 -26.93
C GLU A 345 26.19 38.26 -26.74
N ALA A 346 25.72 38.39 -25.51
CA ALA A 346 24.30 38.38 -25.16
C ALA A 346 23.53 39.59 -25.69
N LEU A 347 24.18 40.75 -25.85
CA LEU A 347 23.60 41.97 -26.42
C LEU A 347 23.71 42.06 -27.94
N ARG A 348 24.58 41.24 -28.55
CA ARG A 348 24.84 41.21 -30.00
C ARG A 348 23.95 40.21 -30.77
N HIS A 349 23.25 39.32 -30.08
CA HIS A 349 22.29 38.42 -30.72
C HIS A 349 21.07 39.23 -31.23
N GLU A 350 20.85 39.21 -32.55
CA GLU A 350 19.63 39.69 -33.23
C GLU A 350 18.43 38.78 -32.97
#